data_AF-A0A8H4N4K0-F1
#
_entry.id   AF-A0A8H4N4K0-F1
#
_cell.length_a   1.000
_cell.length_b   1.000
_cell.length_c   1.000
_cell.angle_alpha   90.00
_cell.angle_beta   90.00
_cell.angle_gamma   90.00
#
_symmetry.space_group_name_H-M   'P 1'
#
loop_
_entity.id
_entity.type
_entity.pdbx_description
1 polymer ?
#
loop_
_entity_poly.entity_id
_entity_poly.type
_entity_poly.pdbx_seq_one_letter_code
_entity_poly.pdbx_strand_id
1 'polypeptide(L)'
;MKYLGSLLSLAFLVTLSAATPVQPRQAYDTPTPTLPSSSASSSATCTCEPRICIQSWPDSCTCANKGKMECYEKCGGEEPVLQSCE
;
A
#
# COMPACT_ATOMS: atom_id res chain seq x y z
N MET A 1 -50.24 24.20 21.76
CA MET A 1 -49.99 22.84 22.28
C MET A 1 -49.98 21.91 21.07
N LYS A 2 -48.80 21.37 20.70
CA LYS A 2 -48.48 19.92 20.77
C LYS A 2 -49.63 19.11 20.12
N TYR A 3 -49.50 18.47 18.96
CA TYR A 3 -48.49 17.48 18.58
C TYR A 3 -48.32 17.48 17.05
N LEU A 4 -47.16 17.93 16.57
CA LEU A 4 -46.74 17.75 15.19
C LEU A 4 -46.29 16.30 14.98
N GLY A 5 -46.95 15.60 14.06
CA GLY A 5 -46.26 14.82 13.03
C GLY A 5 -45.51 13.56 13.44
N SER A 6 -45.85 12.93 14.56
CA SER A 6 -45.53 11.52 14.77
C SER A 6 -46.35 10.70 13.76
N LEU A 7 -45.75 9.69 13.12
CA LEU A 7 -46.35 8.73 12.17
C LEU A 7 -46.15 8.96 10.66
N LEU A 8 -45.07 9.62 10.22
CA LEU A 8 -44.50 9.34 8.89
C LEU A 8 -43.28 8.42 9.05
N SER A 9 -43.62 7.22 9.54
CA SER A 9 -42.84 5.99 9.41
C SER A 9 -42.73 5.59 7.94
N LEU A 10 -42.05 6.40 7.14
CA LEU A 10 -41.44 5.98 5.88
C LEU A 10 -40.24 5.11 6.30
N ALA A 11 -40.35 3.80 6.52
CA ALA A 11 -40.68 2.78 5.51
C ALA A 11 -40.03 3.04 4.14
N PHE A 12 -38.96 3.83 4.08
CA PHE A 12 -38.14 4.00 2.90
C PHE A 12 -36.92 3.09 2.99
N LEU A 13 -37.07 1.96 2.31
CA LEU A 13 -36.02 1.30 1.54
C LEU A 13 -35.05 0.41 2.33
N VAL A 14 -35.63 -0.49 3.14
CA VAL A 14 -35.10 -1.86 3.19
C VAL A 14 -35.34 -2.49 1.82
N THR A 15 -34.32 -2.49 0.95
CA THR A 15 -33.98 -3.56 -0.02
C THR A 15 -32.85 -3.04 -0.92
N LEU A 16 -31.65 -2.87 -0.38
CA LEU A 16 -30.44 -2.89 -1.22
C LEU A 16 -30.10 -4.36 -1.48
N SER A 17 -30.85 -4.98 -2.39
CA SER A 17 -30.48 -6.27 -2.96
C SER A 17 -29.18 -6.04 -3.73
N ALA A 18 -28.05 -6.39 -3.11
CA ALA A 18 -26.77 -6.45 -3.80
C ALA A 18 -26.83 -7.59 -4.82
N ALA A 19 -27.39 -7.31 -6.00
CA ALA A 19 -27.18 -8.13 -7.18
C ALA A 19 -25.71 -7.93 -7.57
N THR A 20 -24.85 -8.84 -7.14
CA THR A 20 -23.48 -8.89 -7.65
C THR A 20 -23.56 -9.16 -9.15
N PRO A 21 -22.93 -8.35 -10.02
CA PRO A 21 -22.87 -8.66 -11.43
C PRO A 21 -22.15 -10.00 -11.59
N VAL A 22 -22.82 -11.00 -12.15
CA VAL A 22 -22.17 -12.26 -12.52
C VAL A 22 -21.28 -11.97 -13.72
N GLN A 23 -19.98 -11.84 -13.45
CA GLN A 23 -19.00 -11.55 -14.50
C GLN A 23 -18.86 -12.79 -15.39
N PRO A 24 -18.92 -12.65 -16.74
CA PRO A 24 -18.71 -13.77 -17.64
C PRO A 24 -17.31 -14.36 -17.43
N ARG A 25 -17.24 -15.70 -17.35
CA ARG A 25 -15.97 -16.44 -17.32
C ARG A 25 -15.23 -16.15 -18.61
N GLN A 26 -14.22 -15.30 -18.55
CA GLN A 26 -13.28 -15.16 -19.65
C GLN A 26 -12.49 -16.47 -19.77
N ALA A 27 -12.39 -16.99 -21.00
CA ALA A 27 -11.46 -18.04 -21.32
C ALA A 27 -10.06 -17.44 -21.18
N TYR A 28 -9.32 -17.86 -20.15
CA TYR A 28 -7.92 -17.52 -20.04
C TYR A 28 -7.14 -18.47 -20.95
N ASP A 29 -6.36 -17.90 -21.86
CA ASP A 29 -5.37 -18.67 -22.61
C ASP A 29 -4.45 -19.39 -21.63
N THR A 30 -4.41 -20.71 -21.74
CA THR A 30 -3.57 -21.54 -20.88
C THR A 30 -2.11 -21.23 -21.21
N PRO A 31 -1.30 -20.71 -20.27
CA PRO A 31 0.09 -20.44 -20.57
C PRO A 31 0.80 -21.77 -20.83
N THR A 32 1.47 -21.85 -21.97
CA THR A 32 2.39 -22.93 -22.30
C THR A 32 3.41 -23.08 -21.17
N PRO A 33 3.67 -24.29 -20.65
CA PRO A 33 4.70 -24.50 -19.65
C PRO A 33 6.08 -24.15 -20.21
N THR A 34 6.59 -22.98 -19.89
CA THR A 34 7.98 -22.64 -20.14
C THR A 34 8.83 -23.46 -19.17
N LEU A 35 9.72 -24.29 -19.71
CA LEU A 35 10.75 -24.98 -18.92
C LEU A 35 11.46 -23.95 -18.02
N PRO A 36 11.75 -24.27 -16.75
CA PRO A 36 12.60 -23.40 -15.93
C PRO A 36 13.98 -23.35 -16.59
N SER A 37 14.27 -22.22 -17.24
CA SER A 37 15.63 -21.90 -17.64
C SER A 37 16.41 -21.68 -16.35
N SER A 38 17.25 -22.65 -15.99
CA SER A 38 18.24 -22.53 -14.92
C SER A 38 19.30 -21.51 -15.31
N SER A 39 18.91 -20.24 -15.40
CA SER A 39 19.81 -19.13 -15.14
C SER A 39 19.40 -18.59 -13.79
N ALA A 40 20.08 -19.06 -12.75
CA ALA A 40 20.10 -18.39 -11.46
C ALA A 40 20.69 -16.99 -11.66
N SER A 41 19.86 -16.05 -12.10
CA SER A 41 20.12 -14.63 -11.96
C SER A 41 19.23 -14.13 -10.85
N SER A 42 19.54 -14.56 -9.63
CA SER A 42 19.17 -13.77 -8.47
C SER A 42 20.09 -12.55 -8.45
N SER A 43 19.87 -11.59 -9.34
CA SER A 43 20.21 -10.22 -8.99
C SER A 43 19.30 -9.88 -7.82
N ALA A 44 19.73 -10.15 -6.60
CA ALA A 44 18.99 -9.76 -5.42
C ALA A 44 18.93 -8.23 -5.47
N THR A 45 17.81 -7.68 -5.93
CA THR A 45 17.56 -6.25 -5.93
C THR A 45 17.59 -5.80 -4.48
N CYS A 46 18.65 -5.11 -4.06
CA CYS A 46 18.73 -4.64 -2.69
C CYS A 46 17.63 -3.60 -2.48
N THR A 47 16.70 -3.93 -1.59
CA THR A 47 15.53 -3.10 -1.29
C THR A 47 15.74 -2.48 0.08
N CYS A 48 15.36 -1.21 0.18
CA CYS A 48 15.38 -0.48 1.44
C CYS A 48 13.96 -0.30 1.94
N GLU A 49 13.65 -0.99 3.02
CA GLU A 49 12.34 -0.99 3.64
C GLU A 49 11.97 0.41 4.15
N PRO A 50 10.69 0.82 4.00
CA PRO A 50 10.24 2.11 4.50
C PRO A 50 10.37 2.17 6.03
N ARG A 51 11.06 3.19 6.52
CA ARG A 51 11.24 3.46 7.95
C ARG A 51 10.10 4.34 8.45
N ILE A 52 9.46 3.92 9.52
CA ILE A 52 8.47 4.74 10.23
C ILE A 52 9.21 5.65 11.20
N CYS A 53 8.95 6.96 11.10
CA CYS A 53 9.54 7.99 11.93
C CYS A 53 8.47 8.71 12.76
N ILE A 54 8.89 9.27 13.89
CA ILE A 54 8.04 10.22 14.63
C ILE A 54 7.80 11.44 13.74
N GLN A 55 6.58 11.97 13.77
CA GLN A 55 6.17 13.11 12.97
C GLN A 55 6.38 14.44 13.72
N SER A 56 7.57 14.61 14.31
CA SER A 56 7.97 15.82 15.04
C SER A 56 9.34 16.27 14.56
N TRP A 57 9.50 17.56 14.26
CA TRP A 57 10.81 18.13 13.93
C TRP A 57 11.59 18.42 15.23
N PRO A 58 12.90 18.15 15.30
CA PRO A 58 13.78 17.61 14.25
C PRO A 58 13.86 16.07 14.19
N ASP A 59 13.21 15.36 15.11
CA ASP A 59 13.33 13.91 15.24
C ASP A 59 12.96 13.13 13.97
N SER A 60 11.97 13.63 13.21
CA SER A 60 11.56 13.06 11.92
C SER A 60 12.71 13.09 10.89
N CYS A 61 13.46 14.19 10.86
CA CYS A 61 14.59 14.39 9.95
C CYS A 61 15.75 13.46 10.31
N THR A 62 16.14 13.43 11.58
CA THR A 62 17.21 12.56 12.08
C THR A 62 16.88 11.08 11.81
N CYS A 63 15.62 10.69 12.02
CA CYS A 63 15.15 9.35 11.72
C CYS A 63 15.24 9.00 10.22
N ALA A 64 14.81 9.91 9.33
CA ALA A 64 14.88 9.72 7.89
C ALA A 64 16.33 9.63 7.39
N ASN A 65 17.22 10.50 7.87
CA ASN A 65 18.65 10.46 7.56
C ASN A 65 19.28 9.13 7.98
N LYS A 66 18.96 8.65 9.18
CA LYS A 66 19.45 7.35 9.65
C LYS A 66 18.97 6.21 8.75
N GLY A 67 17.71 6.24 8.30
CA GLY A 67 17.18 5.25 7.36
C GLY A 67 17.93 5.23 6.02
N LYS A 68 18.30 6.40 5.50
CA LYS A 68 19.14 6.50 4.29
C LYS A 68 20.54 5.91 4.51
N MET A 69 21.18 6.23 5.63
CA MET A 69 22.51 5.71 5.97
C MET A 69 22.49 4.20 6.13
N GLU A 70 21.56 3.65 6.90
CA GLU A 70 21.45 2.19 7.09
C GLU A 70 21.16 1.46 5.77
N CYS A 71 20.35 2.07 4.89
CA CYS A 71 20.10 1.56 3.54
C CYS A 71 21.40 1.52 2.72
N TYR A 72 22.17 2.60 2.73
CA TYR A 72 23.47 2.66 2.06
C TYR A 72 24.48 1.66 2.65
N GLU A 73 24.51 1.46 3.97
CA GLU A 73 25.37 0.47 4.60
C GLU A 73 24.97 -0.97 4.25
N LYS A 74 23.66 -1.25 4.18
CA LYS A 74 23.11 -2.56 3.84
C LYS A 74 23.29 -2.89 2.36
N CYS A 75 23.07 -1.92 1.48
CA CYS A 75 22.96 -2.12 0.04
C CYS A 75 24.14 -1.59 -0.77
N GLY A 76 24.98 -0.73 -0.20
CA GLY A 76 25.94 0.07 -0.94
C GLY A 76 25.25 1.10 -1.84
N GLY A 77 25.97 1.52 -2.89
CA GLY A 77 25.46 2.42 -3.92
C GLY A 77 26.10 3.80 -3.88
N GLU A 78 25.33 4.82 -4.23
CA GLU A 78 25.76 6.21 -4.07
C GLU A 78 25.55 6.67 -2.62
N GLU A 79 26.50 7.44 -2.11
CA GLU A 79 26.41 7.99 -0.76
C GLU A 79 25.18 8.90 -0.64
N PRO A 80 24.33 8.71 0.40
CA PRO A 80 23.07 9.43 0.48
C PRO A 80 23.28 10.88 0.91
N VAL A 81 22.62 11.80 0.21
CA VAL A 81 22.53 13.19 0.67
C VAL A 81 21.58 13.28 1.86
N LEU A 82 22.13 13.70 3.00
CA LEU A 82 21.40 13.90 4.25
C LEU A 82 20.85 15.33 4.36
N GLN A 83 19.73 15.49 5.05
CA GLN A 83 19.16 16.79 5.35
C GLN A 83 19.78 17.38 6.61
N SER A 84 19.93 18.70 6.69
CA SER A 84 20.22 19.39 7.94
C SER A 84 18.97 19.40 8.82
N CYS A 85 19.09 18.90 10.05
CA CYS A 85 17.98 18.72 10.99
C CYS A 85 17.97 19.77 12.11
N GLU A 86 18.56 20.94 11.84
CA GLU A 86 18.61 22.08 12.77
C GLU A 86 17.20 22.62 13.09
#